data_AF-A0A914ZV13-F1
#
_entry.id   AF-A0A914ZV13-F1
#
_cell.length_a   1.000
_cell.length_b   1.000
_cell.length_c   1.000
_cell.angle_alpha   90.00
_cell.angle_beta   90.00
_cell.angle_gamma   90.00
#
_symmetry.space_group_name_H-M   'P 1'
#
loop_
_entity.id
_entity.type
_entity.pdbx_description
1 polymer ?
#
loop_
_entity_poly.entity_id
_entity_poly.type
_entity_poly.pdbx_seq_one_letter_code
_entity_poly.pdbx_strand_id
1 'polypeptide(L)'
;MTKNANLQMVVSFVYGSTRLYNFLDDNPLVFMGDVAWVNDPAVIRTMPRMTAINSAVEIDLTGQVVSDSVGTRFLSGFGGQVDFIWGATIANDGLGKPIIALPSATKKGVSKIVPFINQGAGVVTSRAHVHYVVTEHGIAQLWGRNMRQRAYELIKIAHPDHRSELEKAAFNRLKVMPSPD
;
A
#
# COMPACT_ATOMS: atom_id res chain seq x y z
N MET A 1 -30.24 7.29 18.47
CA MET A 1 -30.41 5.84 18.68
C MET A 1 -29.01 5.21 18.75
N THR A 2 -28.76 4.46 19.83
CA THR A 2 -27.61 3.59 20.14
C THR A 2 -26.18 4.14 20.03
N LYS A 3 -25.78 4.91 21.06
CA LYS A 3 -24.38 4.95 21.54
C LYS A 3 -24.12 3.66 22.32
N ASN A 4 -23.57 2.65 21.65
CA ASN A 4 -22.78 1.54 22.21
C ASN A 4 -22.41 0.62 21.05
N ALA A 5 -21.54 1.07 20.15
CA ALA A 5 -20.75 0.14 19.38
C ALA A 5 -19.70 -0.40 20.34
N ASN A 6 -19.83 -1.66 20.77
CA ASN A 6 -18.74 -2.35 21.44
C ASN A 6 -17.53 -2.27 20.50
N LEU A 7 -16.55 -1.44 20.84
CA LEU A 7 -15.31 -1.28 20.08
C LEU A 7 -14.50 -2.56 20.27
N GLN A 8 -14.72 -3.53 19.40
CA GLN A 8 -14.02 -4.80 19.39
C GLN A 8 -12.92 -4.77 18.32
N MET A 9 -11.71 -5.19 18.67
CA MET A 9 -10.63 -5.41 17.72
C MET A 9 -10.88 -6.74 17.01
N VAL A 10 -11.02 -6.69 15.68
CA VAL A 10 -11.23 -7.88 14.86
C VAL A 10 -9.92 -8.20 14.14
N VAL A 11 -9.46 -9.44 14.28
CA VAL A 11 -8.23 -9.94 13.63
C VAL A 11 -8.46 -11.36 13.12
N SER A 12 -7.77 -11.76 12.05
CA SER A 12 -7.81 -13.14 11.55
C SER A 12 -6.66 -14.00 12.06
N PHE A 13 -5.53 -13.37 12.40
CA PHE A 13 -4.41 -13.99 13.07
C PHE A 13 -3.59 -12.92 13.80
N VAL A 14 -2.69 -13.37 14.68
CA VAL A 14 -1.82 -12.49 15.47
C VAL A 14 -0.41 -13.06 15.48
N TYR A 15 0.59 -12.18 15.47
CA TYR A 15 1.99 -12.54 15.59
C TYR A 15 2.74 -11.44 16.33
N GLY A 16 3.51 -11.80 17.35
CA GLY A 16 4.26 -10.82 18.12
C GLY A 16 4.97 -11.40 19.33
N SER A 17 5.21 -10.54 20.31
CA SER A 17 5.88 -10.91 21.57
C SER A 17 4.91 -11.60 22.55
N THR A 18 5.46 -12.25 23.58
CA THR A 18 4.67 -12.81 24.70
C THR A 18 3.76 -11.77 25.35
N ARG A 19 4.16 -10.49 25.39
CA ARG A 19 3.30 -9.40 25.90
C ARG A 19 2.01 -9.25 25.09
N LEU A 20 2.08 -9.43 23.76
CA LEU A 20 0.88 -9.42 22.92
C LEU A 20 -0.01 -10.62 23.27
N TYR A 21 0.56 -11.81 23.36
CA TYR A 21 -0.22 -13.01 23.68
C TYR A 21 -0.89 -12.92 25.06
N ASN A 22 -0.20 -12.39 26.07
CA ASN A 22 -0.80 -12.14 27.40
C ASN A 22 -1.92 -11.08 27.37
N PHE A 23 -1.88 -10.13 26.42
CA PHE A 23 -2.96 -9.15 26.26
C PHE A 23 -4.19 -9.77 25.57
N LEU A 24 -3.99 -10.77 24.72
CA LEU A 24 -5.06 -11.46 23.99
C LEU A 24 -5.77 -12.50 24.84
N ASP A 25 -5.06 -13.09 25.81
CA ASP A 25 -5.57 -14.15 26.68
C ASP A 25 -6.87 -13.72 27.38
N ASP A 26 -7.95 -14.45 27.09
CA ASP A 26 -9.33 -14.23 27.56
C ASP A 26 -9.82 -12.77 27.48
N ASN A 27 -9.37 -12.00 26.48
CA ASN A 27 -9.72 -10.59 26.34
C ASN A 27 -10.98 -10.40 25.48
N PRO A 28 -12.15 -10.03 26.07
CA PRO A 28 -13.40 -9.89 25.32
C PRO A 28 -13.40 -8.72 24.32
N LEU A 29 -12.40 -7.82 24.41
CA LEU A 29 -12.21 -6.73 23.44
C LEU A 29 -11.63 -7.20 22.11
N VAL A 30 -11.19 -8.47 22.00
CA VAL A 30 -10.62 -9.02 20.77
C VAL A 30 -11.48 -10.16 20.24
N PHE A 31 -11.78 -10.12 18.95
CA PHE A 31 -12.45 -11.19 18.23
C PHE A 31 -11.53 -11.75 17.14
N MET A 32 -11.27 -13.05 17.24
CA MET A 32 -10.53 -13.81 16.24
C MET A 32 -11.53 -14.35 15.21
N GLY A 33 -11.60 -13.69 14.05
CA GLY A 33 -12.52 -14.05 12.96
C GLY A 33 -11.86 -14.90 11.88
N ASP A 34 -12.67 -15.65 11.12
CA ASP A 34 -12.16 -16.37 9.95
C ASP A 34 -11.63 -15.39 8.88
N VAL A 35 -10.49 -15.74 8.26
CA VAL A 35 -9.83 -14.86 7.29
C VAL A 35 -10.72 -14.56 6.08
N ALA A 36 -11.56 -15.51 5.64
CA ALA A 36 -12.45 -15.29 4.51
C ALA A 36 -13.54 -14.26 4.82
N TRP A 37 -13.90 -14.07 6.09
CA TRP A 37 -14.81 -13.01 6.52
C TRP A 37 -14.09 -11.69 6.81
N VAL A 38 -12.99 -11.73 7.59
CA VAL A 38 -12.23 -10.52 7.97
C VAL A 38 -11.67 -9.80 6.75
N ASN A 39 -11.20 -10.55 5.75
CA ASN A 39 -10.61 -9.99 4.55
C ASN A 39 -11.62 -9.77 3.42
N ASP A 40 -12.90 -10.13 3.56
CA ASP A 40 -13.86 -9.91 2.48
C ASP A 40 -14.02 -8.39 2.21
N PRO A 41 -13.71 -7.89 0.99
CA PRO A 41 -13.93 -6.48 0.66
C PRO A 41 -15.37 -6.00 0.89
N ALA A 42 -16.37 -6.90 0.80
CA ALA A 42 -17.77 -6.60 1.10
C ALA A 42 -18.01 -6.35 2.59
N VAL A 43 -17.20 -6.94 3.47
CA VAL A 43 -17.20 -6.65 4.91
C VAL A 43 -16.38 -5.39 5.19
N ILE A 44 -15.15 -5.32 4.66
CA ILE A 44 -14.21 -4.21 4.87
C ILE A 44 -14.85 -2.87 4.49
N ARG A 45 -15.58 -2.80 3.37
CA ARG A 45 -16.22 -1.56 2.91
C ARG A 45 -17.30 -1.01 3.85
N THR A 46 -17.82 -1.82 4.77
CA THR A 46 -18.81 -1.37 5.76
C THR A 46 -18.16 -0.67 6.96
N MET A 47 -16.84 -0.80 7.10
CA MET A 47 -16.11 -0.18 8.20
C MET A 47 -15.97 1.33 8.00
N PRO A 48 -16.37 2.14 9.00
CA PRO A 48 -16.34 3.59 8.87
C PRO A 48 -14.90 4.09 8.80
N ARG A 49 -14.61 4.94 7.80
CA ARG A 49 -13.30 5.57 7.56
C ARG A 49 -12.16 4.55 7.46
N MET A 50 -12.43 3.39 6.87
CA MET A 50 -11.48 2.28 6.73
C MET A 50 -10.13 2.77 6.16
N THR A 51 -9.07 2.63 6.95
CA THR A 51 -7.71 3.03 6.58
C THR A 51 -6.84 1.80 6.50
N ALA A 52 -6.51 1.39 5.28
CA ALA A 52 -5.68 0.22 5.01
C ALA A 52 -4.23 0.66 4.77
N ILE A 53 -3.32 0.28 5.66
CA ILE A 53 -1.90 0.63 5.56
C ILE A 53 -1.11 -0.64 5.31
N ASN A 54 -0.41 -0.69 4.18
CA ASN A 54 0.39 -1.84 3.77
C ASN A 54 1.77 -1.40 3.28
N SER A 55 2.75 -2.30 3.26
CA SER A 55 4.09 -2.02 2.74
C SER A 55 4.36 -2.65 1.38
N ALA A 56 5.41 -2.15 0.74
CA ALA A 56 5.89 -2.63 -0.55
C ALA A 56 7.41 -2.81 -0.56
N VAL A 57 7.86 -3.70 -1.45
CA VAL A 57 9.28 -3.87 -1.80
C VAL A 57 9.70 -2.73 -2.72
N GLU A 58 8.92 -2.50 -3.78
CA GLU A 58 9.14 -1.46 -4.77
C GLU A 58 7.82 -1.02 -5.44
N ILE A 59 7.85 0.15 -6.05
CA ILE A 59 6.76 0.69 -6.86
C ILE A 59 7.32 1.33 -8.12
N ASP A 60 6.72 1.03 -9.27
CA ASP A 60 7.14 1.68 -10.52
C ASP A 60 6.49 3.05 -10.76
N LEU A 61 7.04 3.83 -11.68
CA LEU A 61 6.53 5.16 -12.05
C LEU A 61 5.09 5.18 -12.58
N THR A 62 4.50 4.02 -12.90
CA THR A 62 3.08 3.91 -13.29
C THR A 62 2.16 3.58 -12.11
N GLY A 63 2.74 3.26 -10.96
CA GLY A 63 2.04 2.88 -9.73
C GLY A 63 1.82 1.38 -9.58
N GLN A 64 2.54 0.52 -10.30
CA GLN A 64 2.50 -0.92 -10.04
C GLN A 64 3.31 -1.23 -8.78
N VAL A 65 2.69 -1.92 -7.83
CA VAL A 65 3.26 -2.21 -6.52
C VAL A 65 3.65 -3.68 -6.44
N VAL A 66 4.90 -3.92 -6.06
CA VAL A 66 5.45 -5.24 -5.75
C VAL A 66 5.67 -5.31 -4.24
N SER A 67 5.12 -6.31 -3.58
CA SER A 67 5.22 -6.46 -2.11
C SER A 67 5.71 -7.81 -1.63
N ASP A 68 5.67 -8.84 -2.49
CA ASP A 68 5.96 -10.23 -2.12
C ASP A 68 7.31 -10.74 -2.62
N SER A 69 7.99 -10.00 -3.51
CA SER A 69 9.15 -10.49 -4.27
C SER A 69 10.18 -9.41 -4.56
N VAL A 70 11.43 -9.85 -4.82
CA VAL A 70 12.52 -9.02 -5.37
C VAL A 70 12.97 -9.69 -6.67
N GLY A 71 12.52 -9.16 -7.81
CA GLY A 71 12.63 -9.86 -9.09
C GLY A 71 12.01 -11.25 -8.97
N THR A 72 12.73 -12.29 -9.38
CA THR A 72 12.25 -13.69 -9.33
C THR A 72 12.25 -14.32 -7.93
N ARG A 73 12.79 -13.65 -6.91
CA ARG A 73 12.89 -14.21 -5.56
C ARG A 73 11.70 -13.81 -4.70
N PHE A 74 10.87 -14.77 -4.33
CA PHE A 74 9.79 -14.60 -3.36
C PHE A 74 10.34 -14.38 -1.95
N LEU A 75 9.82 -13.35 -1.27
CA LEU A 75 10.04 -13.06 0.14
C LEU A 75 8.87 -13.55 1.00
N SER A 76 7.66 -13.43 0.48
CA SER A 76 6.39 -13.77 1.13
C SER A 76 5.33 -14.10 0.08
N GLY A 77 4.05 -14.05 0.47
CA GLY A 77 2.92 -14.04 -0.47
C GLY A 77 2.21 -12.68 -0.49
N PHE A 78 1.19 -12.58 -1.35
CA PHE A 78 0.36 -11.39 -1.50
C PHE A 78 -0.47 -11.05 -0.23
N GLY A 79 -0.86 -12.09 0.53
CA GLY A 79 -1.61 -11.95 1.79
C GLY A 79 -2.95 -11.24 1.61
N GLY A 80 -3.38 -10.48 2.62
CA GLY A 80 -4.61 -9.69 2.56
C GLY A 80 -4.47 -8.29 1.94
N GLN A 81 -3.28 -7.95 1.42
CA GLN A 81 -2.98 -6.56 1.03
C GLN A 81 -3.99 -6.02 0.02
N VAL A 82 -4.24 -6.78 -1.05
CA VAL A 82 -5.13 -6.36 -2.13
C VAL A 82 -6.57 -6.23 -1.63
N ASP A 83 -6.99 -7.14 -0.74
CA ASP A 83 -8.34 -7.15 -0.18
C ASP A 83 -8.63 -5.87 0.61
N PHE A 84 -7.71 -5.48 1.51
CA PHE A 84 -7.86 -4.27 2.32
C PHE A 84 -7.68 -2.99 1.51
N ILE A 85 -6.76 -2.97 0.53
CA ILE A 85 -6.62 -1.83 -0.37
C ILE A 85 -7.93 -1.63 -1.14
N TRP A 86 -8.49 -2.69 -1.71
CA TRP A 86 -9.74 -2.60 -2.47
C TRP A 86 -10.93 -2.26 -1.58
N GLY A 87 -11.09 -2.93 -0.44
CA GLY A 87 -12.17 -2.66 0.52
C GLY A 87 -12.16 -1.23 1.04
N ALA A 88 -10.97 -0.64 1.27
CA ALA A 88 -10.84 0.78 1.60
C ALA A 88 -11.19 1.69 0.42
N THR A 89 -10.84 1.32 -0.82
CA THR A 89 -11.21 2.09 -2.02
C THR A 89 -12.73 2.18 -2.21
N ILE A 90 -13.46 1.10 -1.93
CA ILE A 90 -14.92 1.03 -2.13
C ILE A 90 -15.73 1.25 -0.84
N ALA A 91 -15.12 1.83 0.19
CA ALA A 91 -15.77 2.08 1.47
C ALA A 91 -17.11 2.81 1.30
N ASN A 92 -18.15 2.34 1.98
CA ASN A 92 -19.53 2.83 1.82
C ASN A 92 -19.70 4.30 2.15
N ASP A 93 -18.86 4.83 3.04
CA ASP A 93 -18.86 6.24 3.42
C ASP A 93 -18.04 7.13 2.48
N GLY A 94 -17.30 6.54 1.52
CA GLY A 94 -16.42 7.27 0.61
C GLY A 94 -15.19 7.90 1.28
N LEU A 95 -14.92 7.60 2.56
CA LEU A 95 -13.83 8.18 3.35
C LEU A 95 -12.66 7.23 3.57
N GLY A 96 -12.66 6.09 2.89
CA GLY A 96 -11.62 5.07 2.98
C GLY A 96 -10.28 5.56 2.45
N LYS A 97 -9.19 5.04 3.04
CA LYS A 97 -7.81 5.44 2.72
C LYS A 97 -6.94 4.20 2.47
N PRO A 98 -6.73 3.81 1.21
CA PRO A 98 -5.78 2.77 0.82
C PRO A 98 -4.38 3.37 0.70
N ILE A 99 -3.46 2.93 1.57
CA ILE A 99 -2.12 3.48 1.72
C ILE A 99 -1.07 2.39 1.53
N ILE A 100 -0.14 2.64 0.60
CA ILE A 100 1.10 1.88 0.43
C ILE A 100 2.25 2.71 1.01
N ALA A 101 2.86 2.24 2.09
CA ALA A 101 3.96 2.91 2.78
C ALA A 101 5.27 2.14 2.62
N LEU A 102 6.30 2.79 2.10
CA LEU A 102 7.63 2.21 1.92
C LEU A 102 8.72 3.27 2.14
N PRO A 103 9.90 2.91 2.64
CA PRO A 103 11.07 3.78 2.57
C PRO A 103 11.36 4.15 1.11
N SER A 104 11.83 5.36 0.84
CA SER A 104 12.16 5.78 -0.51
C SER A 104 13.38 5.05 -1.09
N ALA A 105 14.28 4.58 -0.22
CA ALA A 105 15.45 3.78 -0.55
C ALA A 105 15.70 2.66 0.47
N THR A 106 16.45 1.64 0.07
CA THR A 106 16.98 0.62 0.99
C THR A 106 18.12 1.18 1.84
N LYS A 107 18.52 0.47 2.90
CA LYS A 107 19.69 0.83 3.72
C LYS A 107 21.02 0.92 2.94
N LYS A 108 21.07 0.36 1.72
CA LYS A 108 22.23 0.42 0.83
C LYS A 108 22.13 1.56 -0.20
N GLY A 109 21.14 2.45 -0.09
CA GLY A 109 20.95 3.58 -1.01
C GLY A 109 20.33 3.18 -2.36
N VAL A 110 19.67 2.02 -2.45
CA VAL A 110 18.96 1.61 -3.68
C VAL A 110 17.53 2.11 -3.65
N SER A 111 17.10 2.85 -4.67
CA SER A 111 15.72 3.36 -4.79
C SER A 111 14.68 2.25 -4.73
N LYS A 112 13.58 2.50 -4.01
CA LYS A 112 12.38 1.66 -4.03
C LYS A 112 11.27 2.21 -4.94
N ILE A 113 11.42 3.45 -5.39
CA ILE A 113 10.63 4.00 -6.50
C ILE A 113 11.46 3.79 -7.77
N VAL A 114 10.96 3.00 -8.71
CA VAL A 114 11.75 2.50 -9.83
C VAL A 114 11.13 2.87 -11.17
N PRO A 115 11.91 3.02 -12.26
CA PRO A 115 11.34 3.25 -13.58
C PRO A 115 10.47 2.09 -14.08
N PHE A 116 10.90 0.87 -13.77
CA PHE A 116 10.25 -0.39 -14.08
C PHE A 116 10.44 -1.33 -12.90
N ILE A 117 9.44 -2.16 -12.60
CA ILE A 117 9.60 -3.25 -11.64
C ILE A 117 10.72 -4.19 -12.09
N ASN A 118 11.38 -4.83 -11.12
CA ASN A 118 12.42 -5.79 -11.39
C ASN A 118 11.90 -6.94 -12.27
N GLN A 119 12.75 -7.42 -13.18
CA GLN A 119 12.37 -8.53 -14.06
C GLN A 119 11.95 -9.75 -13.24
N GLY A 120 10.76 -10.28 -13.52
CA GLY A 120 10.19 -11.43 -12.82
C GLY A 120 9.49 -11.11 -11.50
N ALA A 121 9.44 -9.83 -11.08
CA ALA A 121 8.70 -9.41 -9.89
C ALA A 121 7.17 -9.55 -10.07
N GLY A 122 6.50 -9.97 -8.99
CA GLY A 122 5.04 -10.12 -8.95
C GLY A 122 4.34 -8.80 -8.62
N VAL A 123 3.48 -8.32 -9.51
CA VAL A 123 2.60 -7.18 -9.19
C VAL A 123 1.48 -7.65 -8.28
N VAL A 124 1.48 -7.20 -7.03
CA VAL A 124 0.46 -7.55 -6.04
C VAL A 124 -0.67 -6.52 -6.09
N THR A 125 -0.34 -5.24 -5.92
CA THR A 125 -1.33 -4.15 -6.07
C THR A 125 -1.15 -3.51 -7.45
N SER A 126 -2.13 -3.72 -8.32
CA SER A 126 -2.11 -3.16 -9.67
C SER A 126 -2.13 -1.63 -9.65
N ARG A 127 -1.66 -1.02 -10.74
CA ARG A 127 -1.78 0.43 -10.96
C ARG A 127 -3.21 0.96 -10.90
N ALA A 128 -4.22 0.11 -11.10
CA ALA A 128 -5.63 0.51 -10.97
C ALA A 128 -6.06 0.56 -9.50
N HIS A 129 -5.43 -0.19 -8.60
CA HIS A 129 -5.81 -0.24 -7.19
C HIS A 129 -5.03 0.75 -6.30
N VAL A 130 -3.88 1.25 -6.74
CA VAL A 130 -3.06 2.16 -5.92
C VAL A 130 -3.72 3.54 -5.76
N HIS A 131 -3.80 4.02 -4.52
CA HIS A 131 -4.33 5.36 -4.18
C HIS A 131 -3.25 6.26 -3.60
N TYR A 132 -2.84 6.00 -2.35
CA TYR A 132 -1.81 6.78 -1.67
C TYR A 132 -0.52 5.98 -1.57
N VAL A 133 0.60 6.63 -1.87
CA VAL A 133 1.95 6.11 -1.67
C VAL A 133 2.67 7.06 -0.74
N VAL A 134 3.30 6.52 0.31
CA VAL A 134 3.93 7.30 1.36
C VAL A 134 5.38 6.86 1.55
N THR A 135 6.28 7.83 1.58
CA THR A 135 7.68 7.67 2.00
C THR A 135 8.01 8.68 3.10
N GLU A 136 9.22 8.63 3.62
CA GLU A 136 9.79 9.66 4.50
C GLU A 136 9.86 11.06 3.86
N HIS A 137 9.67 11.18 2.54
CA HIS A 137 9.68 12.46 1.82
C HIS A 137 8.29 13.02 1.50
N GLY A 138 7.21 12.31 1.83
CA GLY A 138 5.85 12.82 1.72
C GLY A 138 4.85 11.81 1.17
N ILE A 139 3.77 12.34 0.60
CA ILE A 139 2.61 11.58 0.14
C ILE A 139 2.38 11.87 -1.35
N ALA A 140 2.27 10.80 -2.15
CA ALA A 140 1.81 10.83 -3.53
C ALA A 140 0.39 10.24 -3.59
N GLN A 141 -0.55 11.01 -4.11
CA GLN A 141 -1.89 10.49 -4.45
C GLN A 141 -1.89 10.16 -5.95
N LEU A 142 -2.28 8.94 -6.34
CA LEU A 142 -2.21 8.44 -7.72
C LEU A 142 -3.58 8.15 -8.35
N TRP A 143 -4.63 8.06 -7.53
CA TRP A 143 -5.98 7.76 -8.00
C TRP A 143 -6.52 8.91 -8.86
N GLY A 144 -7.06 8.58 -10.03
CA GLY A 144 -7.53 9.57 -11.01
C GLY A 144 -6.43 10.27 -11.83
N ARG A 145 -5.15 9.95 -11.59
CA ARG A 145 -4.03 10.58 -12.29
C ARG A 145 -3.59 9.81 -13.52
N ASN A 146 -3.21 10.55 -14.56
CA ASN A 146 -2.58 9.98 -15.76
C ASN A 146 -1.11 9.56 -15.49
N MET A 147 -0.48 8.88 -16.45
CA MET A 147 0.88 8.35 -16.25
C MET A 147 1.95 9.44 -16.03
N ARG A 148 1.81 10.62 -16.66
CA ARG A 148 2.71 11.77 -16.51
C ARG A 148 2.64 12.32 -15.08
N GLN A 149 1.41 12.49 -14.58
CA GLN A 149 1.13 12.97 -13.23
C GLN A 149 1.55 11.96 -12.15
N ARG A 150 1.33 10.66 -12.38
CA ARG A 150 1.78 9.61 -11.45
C ARG A 150 3.29 9.59 -11.31
N ALA A 151 4.02 9.64 -12.42
CA ALA A 151 5.48 9.70 -12.40
C ALA A 151 5.94 10.93 -11.60
N TYR A 152 5.33 12.09 -11.82
CA TYR A 152 5.65 13.31 -11.08
C TYR A 152 5.43 13.17 -9.56
N GLU A 153 4.26 12.69 -9.15
CA GLU A 153 3.94 12.52 -7.73
C GLU A 153 4.87 11.51 -7.03
N LEU A 154 5.21 10.41 -7.72
CA LEU A 154 6.14 9.41 -7.19
C LEU A 154 7.58 9.94 -7.09
N ILE A 155 8.06 10.65 -8.11
CA ILE A 155 9.41 11.25 -8.09
C ILE A 155 9.53 12.26 -6.96
N LYS A 156 8.49 13.06 -6.72
CA LYS A 156 8.45 14.05 -5.63
C LYS A 156 8.69 13.43 -4.25
N ILE A 157 8.24 12.20 -4.03
CA ILE A 157 8.42 11.46 -2.78
C ILE A 157 9.57 10.45 -2.82
N ALA A 158 10.36 10.42 -3.90
CA ALA A 158 11.58 9.62 -3.97
C ALA A 158 12.72 10.28 -3.18
N HIS A 159 13.74 9.48 -2.84
CA HIS A 159 14.99 9.97 -2.26
C HIS A 159 15.59 11.05 -3.19
N PRO A 160 16.04 12.21 -2.68
CA PRO A 160 16.57 13.30 -3.49
C PRO A 160 17.62 12.85 -4.52
N ASP A 161 18.53 11.96 -4.12
CA ASP A 161 19.62 11.44 -4.96
C ASP A 161 19.13 10.66 -6.19
N HIS A 162 17.89 10.16 -6.18
CA HIS A 162 17.36 9.32 -7.27
C HIS A 162 16.42 10.09 -8.21
N ARG A 163 16.01 11.31 -7.85
CA ARG A 163 14.98 12.06 -8.60
C ARG A 163 15.39 12.34 -10.04
N SER A 164 16.63 12.79 -10.25
CA SER A 164 17.13 13.12 -11.59
C SER A 164 17.14 11.90 -12.52
N GLU A 165 17.57 10.73 -12.02
CA GLU A 165 17.56 9.48 -12.79
C GLU A 165 16.13 9.02 -13.09
N LEU A 166 15.22 9.14 -12.12
CA LEU A 166 13.81 8.81 -12.31
C LEU A 166 13.13 9.74 -13.31
N GLU A 167 13.41 11.04 -13.30
CA GLU A 167 12.90 12.01 -14.28
C GLU A 167 13.37 11.67 -15.70
N LYS A 168 14.66 11.38 -15.86
CA LYS A 168 15.23 10.95 -17.14
C LYS A 168 14.58 9.67 -17.64
N ALA A 169 14.42 8.68 -16.76
CA ALA A 169 13.78 7.41 -17.11
C ALA A 169 12.28 7.59 -17.44
N ALA A 170 11.59 8.46 -16.71
CA ALA A 170 10.20 8.82 -16.96
C ALA A 170 10.04 9.48 -18.34
N PHE A 171 10.88 10.46 -18.68
CA PHE A 171 10.88 11.09 -19.99
C PHE A 171 11.15 10.08 -21.10
N ASN A 172 12.15 9.21 -20.93
CA ASN A 172 12.48 8.17 -21.90
C ASN A 172 11.30 7.21 -22.15
N ARG A 173 10.53 6.88 -21.09
CA ARG A 173 9.38 5.97 -21.14
C ARG A 173 8.12 6.65 -21.70
N LEU A 174 7.81 7.86 -21.24
CA LEU A 174 6.55 8.56 -21.50
C LEU A 174 6.62 9.53 -22.69
N LYS A 175 7.83 9.84 -23.17
CA LYS A 175 8.11 10.84 -24.23
C LYS A 175 7.61 12.25 -23.90
N VAL A 176 7.43 12.53 -22.62
CA VAL A 176 7.03 13.82 -22.06
C VAL A 176 7.59 13.95 -20.64
N MET A 177 7.93 15.16 -20.22
CA MET A 177 8.41 15.40 -18.85
C MET A 177 7.30 15.12 -17.83
N PRO A 178 7.58 14.41 -16.72
CA PRO A 178 6.65 14.32 -15.60
C PRO A 178 6.24 15.70 -15.12
N SER A 179 4.94 15.88 -14.84
CA SER A 179 4.39 17.18 -14.47
C SER A 179 3.07 17.01 -13.71
N PRO A 180 2.68 17.98 -12.85
CA PRO A 180 1.40 17.94 -12.15
C PRO A 180 0.20 18.27 -13.04
N ASP A 181 0.42 18.94 -14.17
CA ASP A 181 -0.57 19.28 -15.21
C ASP A 181 -0.80 18.12 -16.21
#